data_AF-A0A7W1CFY1-F1
#
_entry.id   AF-A0A7W1CFY1-F1
#
_cell.length_a   1.000
_cell.length_b   1.000
_cell.length_c   1.000
_cell.angle_alpha   90.00
_cell.angle_beta   90.00
_cell.angle_gamma   90.00
#
_symmetry.space_group_name_H-M   'P 1'
#
loop_
_entity.id
_entity.type
_entity.pdbx_description
1 polymer ?
#
loop_
_entity_poly.entity_id
_entity_poly.type
_entity_poly.pdbx_seq_one_letter_code
_entity_poly.pdbx_strand_id
1 'polypeptide(L)'
;MDCLGRYVDLVFFGTFKEVRYDTKNNPHLAKVLEKRPDILDKWKQEEKVNFAEIHSEGMAKDVFNIKAWLRTKLIVHKHLGEENLSYFEKYLNAESDEIRKSISSELKQEWEKNVEGKKKQEVNQSPILLNLKFQMECIKLIKVGTVENIKMLKNNFQEIGKIILTSQYKNSEFANDVNGFIESIEMKKETVDESHYQAIITDDPIDLLLCGTDVAGSCQRLDGGANLNKGLLGYLMDGKNRLLVIKEKNEKIVARCMLKLLWDGEQPVLYREDFYPDTLTKLQRDALEHLAKKLSVKLNVPLTNSSEGAPYGRKLHSLGGPAPYEYTDGGGGVQKNGIYTIEGAKQIL
;
A
#
# COMPACT_ATOMS: atom_id res chain seq x y z
N MET A 1 18.77 -22.69 6.67
CA MET A 1 18.07 -22.00 7.78
C MET A 1 16.86 -21.31 7.22
N ASP A 2 15.74 -21.35 7.94
CA ASP A 2 14.57 -20.52 7.67
C ASP A 2 14.98 -19.03 7.73
N CYS A 3 14.54 -18.24 6.74
CA CYS A 3 14.90 -16.83 6.59
C CYS A 3 14.48 -16.01 7.82
N LEU A 4 13.31 -16.32 8.37
CA LEU A 4 12.78 -15.68 9.58
C LEU A 4 13.61 -16.02 10.82
N GLY A 5 13.97 -17.29 11.00
CA GLY A 5 14.85 -17.71 12.08
C GLY A 5 16.19 -16.97 12.05
N ARG A 6 16.78 -16.82 10.86
CA ARG A 6 18.00 -16.02 10.68
C ARG A 6 17.78 -14.55 11.07
N TYR A 7 16.67 -13.93 10.66
CA TYR A 7 16.35 -12.56 11.08
C TYR A 7 16.32 -12.43 12.61
N VAL A 8 15.63 -13.34 13.30
CA VAL A 8 15.51 -13.33 14.77
C VAL A 8 16.88 -13.43 15.42
N ASP A 9 17.72 -14.37 14.99
CA ASP A 9 19.08 -14.53 15.51
C ASP A 9 19.90 -13.25 15.32
N LEU A 10 19.86 -12.67 14.12
CA LEU A 10 20.64 -11.46 13.81
C LEU A 10 20.23 -10.25 14.66
N VAL A 11 18.93 -10.10 14.95
CA VAL A 11 18.43 -9.05 15.84
C VAL A 11 18.88 -9.33 17.28
N PHE A 12 18.71 -10.57 17.74
CA PHE A 12 19.08 -10.98 19.10
C PHE A 12 20.58 -10.80 19.39
N PHE A 13 21.44 -11.12 18.42
CA PHE A 13 22.90 -10.98 18.54
C PHE A 13 23.42 -9.58 18.13
N GLY A 14 22.55 -8.66 17.70
CA GLY A 14 22.96 -7.31 17.32
C GLY A 14 23.75 -7.19 16.01
N THR A 15 23.76 -8.24 15.18
CA THR A 15 24.48 -8.28 13.89
C THR A 15 23.58 -8.00 12.68
N PHE A 16 22.33 -7.59 12.92
CA PHE A 16 21.31 -7.36 11.90
C PHE A 16 21.76 -6.42 10.78
N LYS A 17 22.19 -5.20 11.11
CA LYS A 17 22.57 -4.21 10.08
C LYS A 17 23.78 -4.67 9.27
N GLU A 18 24.79 -5.26 9.93
CA GLU A 18 25.98 -5.78 9.24
C GLU A 18 25.60 -6.79 8.17
N VAL A 19 24.79 -7.79 8.53
CA VAL A 19 24.42 -8.87 7.61
C VAL A 19 23.43 -8.42 6.54
N ARG A 20 22.52 -7.50 6.87
CA ARG A 20 21.55 -6.95 5.91
C ARG A 20 22.21 -6.27 4.72
N TYR A 21 23.34 -5.58 4.95
CA TYR A 21 24.09 -4.86 3.92
C TYR A 21 25.30 -5.66 3.38
N ASP A 22 25.45 -6.93 3.74
CA ASP A 22 26.48 -7.82 3.20
C ASP A 22 26.25 -8.07 1.70
N THR A 23 27.25 -7.75 0.88
CA THR A 23 27.22 -7.94 -0.56
C THR A 23 27.53 -9.36 -1.00
N LYS A 24 28.18 -10.18 -0.14
CA LYS A 24 28.62 -11.54 -0.49
C LYS A 24 27.45 -12.43 -0.91
N ASN A 25 26.30 -12.24 -0.27
CA ASN A 25 25.07 -13.01 -0.53
C ASN A 25 23.93 -12.14 -1.11
N ASN A 26 24.26 -10.96 -1.62
CA ASN A 26 23.30 -10.02 -2.18
C ASN A 26 23.77 -9.56 -3.57
N PRO A 27 23.40 -10.31 -4.63
CA PRO A 27 23.85 -10.01 -5.99
C PRO A 27 23.48 -8.60 -6.45
N HIS A 28 22.33 -8.09 -5.99
CA HIS A 28 21.88 -6.75 -6.32
C HIS A 28 22.77 -5.66 -5.69
N LEU A 29 22.97 -5.69 -4.37
CA LEU A 29 23.87 -4.73 -3.71
C LEU A 29 25.31 -4.86 -4.19
N ALA A 30 25.79 -6.09 -4.44
CA ALA A 30 27.10 -6.31 -5.04
C ALA A 30 27.22 -5.57 -6.38
N LYS A 31 26.20 -5.67 -7.25
CA LYS A 31 26.20 -4.98 -8.54
C LYS A 31 26.20 -3.46 -8.41
N VAL A 32 25.34 -2.94 -7.53
CA VAL A 32 25.22 -1.50 -7.29
C VAL A 32 26.55 -0.93 -6.79
N LEU A 33 27.20 -1.60 -5.83
CA LEU A 33 28.42 -1.11 -5.20
C LEU A 33 29.69 -1.36 -6.01
N GLU A 34 29.68 -2.31 -6.94
CA GLU A 34 30.71 -2.42 -7.98
C GLU A 34 30.82 -1.11 -8.79
N LYS A 35 29.68 -0.46 -9.05
CA LYS A 35 29.60 0.75 -9.89
C LYS A 35 29.57 2.05 -9.10
N ARG A 36 28.98 2.04 -7.91
CA ARG A 36 28.79 3.20 -7.04
C ARG A 36 29.13 2.85 -5.59
N PRO A 37 30.39 2.57 -5.25
CA PRO A 37 30.78 2.20 -3.88
C PRO A 37 30.53 3.34 -2.89
N ASP A 38 30.46 4.60 -3.35
CA ASP A 38 30.27 5.80 -2.54
C ASP A 38 28.89 5.92 -1.88
N ILE A 39 27.90 5.15 -2.33
CA ILE A 39 26.51 5.35 -1.90
C ILE A 39 26.14 4.52 -0.67
N LEU A 40 26.88 3.45 -0.34
CA LEU A 40 26.46 2.53 0.72
C LEU A 40 26.34 3.22 2.08
N ASP A 41 27.35 3.99 2.46
CA ASP A 41 27.37 4.66 3.76
C ASP A 41 26.27 5.73 3.83
N LYS A 42 26.02 6.43 2.74
CA LYS A 42 24.92 7.39 2.63
C LYS A 42 23.54 6.71 2.69
N TRP A 43 23.43 5.52 2.09
CA TRP A 43 22.21 4.72 2.06
C TRP A 43 21.85 4.16 3.44
N LYS A 44 22.84 3.78 4.25
CA LYS A 44 22.66 3.28 5.62
C LYS A 44 22.26 4.36 6.62
N GLN A 45 22.50 5.64 6.32
CA GLN A 45 22.25 6.73 7.26
C GLN A 45 20.76 6.98 7.44
N GLU A 46 20.31 7.00 8.69
CA GLU A 46 18.97 7.46 9.07
C GLU A 46 18.83 8.96 8.81
N GLU A 47 17.66 9.35 8.33
CA GLU A 47 17.30 10.75 8.09
C GLU A 47 15.95 11.00 8.75
N LYS A 48 15.81 12.14 9.41
CA LYS A 48 14.58 12.57 10.07
C LYS A 48 14.23 13.97 9.62
N VAL A 49 12.93 14.23 9.52
CA VAL A 49 12.41 15.58 9.33
C VAL A 49 11.23 15.78 10.27
N ASN A 50 11.24 16.92 10.96
CA ASN A 50 10.10 17.34 11.75
C ASN A 50 9.05 17.94 10.82
N PHE A 51 7.76 17.67 11.07
CA PHE A 51 6.68 18.22 10.28
C PHE A 51 6.68 19.75 10.27
N ALA A 52 7.17 20.39 11.34
CA ALA A 52 7.34 21.84 11.41
C ALA A 52 8.30 22.41 10.34
N GLU A 53 9.20 21.59 9.78
CA GLU A 53 10.15 21.98 8.72
C GLU A 53 9.54 21.81 7.31
N ILE A 54 8.39 21.16 7.19
CA ILE A 54 7.71 20.93 5.92
C ILE A 54 6.76 22.09 5.63
N HIS A 55 7.18 23.01 4.76
CA HIS A 55 6.30 24.04 4.25
C HIS A 55 5.35 23.46 3.19
N SER A 56 4.09 23.21 3.57
CA SER A 56 3.08 22.83 2.59
C SER A 56 2.61 24.06 1.80
N GLU A 57 3.26 24.37 0.67
CA GLU A 57 2.73 25.35 -0.26
C GLU A 57 1.38 24.85 -0.82
N GLY A 58 0.33 25.67 -0.68
CA GLY A 58 -1.01 25.40 -1.21
C GLY A 58 -1.67 24.15 -0.61
N MET A 59 -2.64 24.34 0.27
CA MET A 59 -3.54 23.25 0.70
C MET A 59 -4.50 22.86 -0.44
N ALA A 60 -3.99 22.29 -1.52
CA ALA A 60 -4.81 21.49 -2.41
C ALA A 60 -5.31 20.31 -1.57
N LYS A 61 -6.62 20.24 -1.33
CA LYS A 61 -7.20 19.06 -0.68
C LYS A 61 -7.00 17.88 -1.62
N ASP A 62 -6.17 16.92 -1.20
CA ASP A 62 -6.04 15.66 -1.91
C ASP A 62 -7.40 14.97 -1.86
N VAL A 63 -8.11 14.96 -2.98
CA VAL A 63 -9.46 14.40 -3.06
C VAL A 63 -9.31 12.89 -3.21
N PHE A 64 -9.54 12.15 -2.12
CA PHE A 64 -9.56 10.69 -2.17
C PHE A 64 -10.58 10.21 -3.21
N ASN A 65 -10.08 9.52 -4.23
CA ASN A 65 -10.89 9.04 -5.35
C ASN A 65 -11.42 7.63 -5.05
N ILE A 66 -12.64 7.58 -4.50
CA ILE A 66 -13.31 6.32 -4.11
C ILE A 66 -13.43 5.34 -5.28
N LYS A 67 -13.72 5.85 -6.48
CA LYS A 67 -13.85 5.01 -7.69
C LYS A 67 -12.52 4.33 -8.03
N ALA A 68 -11.43 5.09 -8.03
CA ALA A 68 -10.09 4.56 -8.28
C ALA A 68 -9.70 3.55 -7.20
N TRP A 69 -9.91 3.89 -5.93
CA TRP A 69 -9.60 3.01 -4.80
C TRP A 69 -10.35 1.68 -4.87
N LEU A 70 -11.68 1.69 -5.06
CA LEU A 70 -12.46 0.46 -5.19
C LEU A 70 -12.02 -0.38 -6.40
N ARG A 71 -11.71 0.27 -7.54
CA ARG A 71 -11.20 -0.45 -8.72
C ARG A 71 -9.88 -1.14 -8.40
N THR A 72 -8.94 -0.44 -7.76
CA THR A 72 -7.64 -1.02 -7.39
C THR A 72 -7.82 -2.20 -6.44
N LYS A 73 -8.52 -2.03 -5.32
CA LYS A 73 -8.64 -3.10 -4.32
C LYS A 73 -9.45 -4.30 -4.82
N LEU A 74 -10.58 -4.06 -5.49
CA LEU A 74 -11.50 -5.13 -5.88
C LEU A 74 -11.13 -5.81 -7.20
N ILE A 75 -10.67 -5.04 -8.20
CA ILE A 75 -10.46 -5.56 -9.56
C ILE A 75 -8.99 -5.86 -9.82
N VAL A 76 -8.11 -4.90 -9.52
CA VAL A 76 -6.67 -5.04 -9.81
C VAL A 76 -6.03 -6.02 -8.83
N HIS A 77 -6.22 -5.79 -7.52
CA HIS A 77 -5.61 -6.61 -6.49
C HIS A 77 -6.44 -7.85 -6.12
N LYS A 78 -7.71 -7.90 -6.56
CA LYS A 78 -8.63 -9.01 -6.26
C LYS A 78 -8.71 -9.32 -4.76
N HIS A 79 -8.84 -8.30 -3.92
CA HIS A 79 -8.85 -8.47 -2.47
C HIS A 79 -10.06 -9.26 -1.92
N LEU A 80 -11.04 -9.60 -2.77
CA LEU A 80 -12.14 -10.53 -2.46
C LEU A 80 -11.93 -11.95 -3.02
N GLY A 81 -10.85 -12.22 -3.76
CA GLY A 81 -10.65 -13.49 -4.48
C GLY A 81 -11.30 -13.51 -5.86
N GLU A 82 -11.76 -14.68 -6.32
CA GLU A 82 -12.36 -14.92 -7.64
C GLU A 82 -13.88 -14.63 -7.68
N GLU A 83 -14.34 -13.72 -6.83
CA GLU A 83 -15.75 -13.45 -6.63
C GLU A 83 -16.38 -12.74 -7.83
N ASN A 84 -17.65 -13.04 -8.09
CA ASN A 84 -18.37 -12.46 -9.21
C ASN A 84 -18.81 -11.01 -8.90
N LEU A 85 -18.04 -10.04 -9.41
CA LEU A 85 -18.33 -8.61 -9.32
C LEU A 85 -18.85 -8.02 -10.63
N SER A 86 -19.54 -8.82 -11.45
CA SER A 86 -19.92 -8.45 -12.83
C SER A 86 -20.70 -7.14 -12.96
N TYR A 87 -21.67 -6.84 -12.08
CA TYR A 87 -22.41 -5.58 -12.14
C TYR A 87 -21.51 -4.39 -11.76
N PHE A 88 -20.67 -4.57 -10.75
CA PHE A 88 -19.72 -3.54 -10.32
C PHE A 88 -18.68 -3.24 -11.42
N GLU A 89 -18.11 -4.26 -12.05
CA GLU A 89 -17.16 -4.11 -13.16
C GLU A 89 -17.80 -3.42 -14.37
N LYS A 90 -18.99 -3.87 -14.79
CA LYS A 90 -19.76 -3.21 -15.84
C LYS A 90 -19.99 -1.74 -15.50
N TYR A 91 -20.34 -1.44 -14.26
CA TYR A 91 -20.58 -0.07 -13.81
C TYR A 91 -19.32 0.80 -13.88
N LEU A 92 -18.16 0.26 -13.48
CA LEU A 92 -16.88 0.97 -13.54
C LEU A 92 -16.47 1.33 -14.98
N ASN A 93 -16.72 0.41 -15.91
CA ASN A 93 -16.34 0.52 -17.32
C ASN A 93 -17.40 1.20 -18.21
N ALA A 94 -18.57 1.54 -17.66
CA ALA A 94 -19.62 2.21 -18.41
C ALA A 94 -19.19 3.60 -18.90
N GLU A 95 -19.36 3.82 -20.20
CA GLU A 95 -18.96 5.03 -20.93
C GLU A 95 -19.91 6.21 -20.71
N SER A 96 -21.17 5.95 -20.35
CA SER A 96 -22.18 6.98 -20.11
C SER A 96 -22.98 6.77 -18.82
N ASP A 97 -23.63 7.83 -18.35
CA ASP A 97 -24.47 7.77 -17.16
C ASP A 97 -25.77 7.01 -17.38
N GLU A 98 -26.29 6.98 -18.61
CA GLU A 98 -27.44 6.17 -19.01
C GLU A 98 -27.13 4.67 -18.85
N ILE A 99 -25.95 4.24 -19.29
CA ILE A 99 -25.49 2.85 -19.13
C ILE A 99 -25.35 2.53 -17.63
N ARG A 100 -24.75 3.44 -16.84
CA ARG A 100 -24.64 3.28 -15.37
C ARG A 100 -26.00 3.17 -14.68
N LYS A 101 -27.00 3.93 -15.13
CA LYS A 101 -28.38 3.84 -14.65
C LYS A 101 -29.00 2.49 -15.00
N SER A 102 -28.84 2.01 -16.25
CA SER A 102 -29.32 0.69 -16.67
C SER A 102 -28.73 -0.43 -15.81
N ILE A 103 -27.41 -0.45 -15.63
CA ILE A 103 -26.72 -1.45 -14.79
C ILE A 103 -27.22 -1.41 -13.34
N SER A 104 -27.42 -0.22 -12.78
CA SER A 104 -27.97 -0.08 -11.43
C SER A 104 -29.40 -0.65 -11.33
N SER A 105 -30.22 -0.46 -12.37
CA SER A 105 -31.58 -1.01 -12.44
C SER A 105 -31.59 -2.53 -12.60
N GLU A 106 -30.75 -3.08 -13.47
CA GLU A 106 -30.59 -4.53 -13.65
C GLU A 106 -30.16 -5.21 -12.35
N LEU A 107 -29.15 -4.65 -11.65
CA LEU A 107 -28.69 -5.16 -10.36
C LEU A 107 -29.83 -5.16 -9.31
N LYS A 108 -30.65 -4.10 -9.30
CA LYS A 108 -31.80 -3.99 -8.39
C LYS A 108 -32.87 -5.02 -8.71
N GLN A 109 -33.20 -5.22 -10.00
CA GLN A 109 -34.18 -6.23 -10.43
C GLN A 109 -33.70 -7.65 -10.08
N GLU A 110 -32.42 -7.95 -10.29
CA GLU A 110 -31.85 -9.25 -9.92
C GLU A 110 -31.91 -9.48 -8.40
N TRP A 111 -31.63 -8.46 -7.60
CA TRP A 111 -31.83 -8.52 -6.14
C TRP A 111 -33.29 -8.80 -5.77
N GLU A 112 -34.24 -8.03 -6.31
CA GLU A 112 -35.69 -8.16 -6.02
C GLU A 112 -36.20 -9.57 -6.35
N LYS A 113 -35.85 -10.09 -7.53
CA LYS A 113 -36.16 -11.45 -7.97
C LYS A 113 -35.63 -12.52 -7.01
N ASN A 114 -34.42 -12.32 -6.47
CA ASN A 114 -33.80 -13.29 -5.56
C ASN A 114 -34.31 -13.17 -4.12
N VAL A 115 -34.97 -12.07 -3.75
CA VAL A 115 -35.57 -11.85 -2.42
C VAL A 115 -37.02 -12.31 -2.35
N GLU A 116 -37.75 -12.29 -3.48
CA GLU A 116 -39.16 -12.66 -3.53
C GLU A 116 -39.42 -14.05 -2.91
N GLY A 117 -40.39 -14.10 -1.97
CA GLY A 117 -40.77 -15.32 -1.26
C GLY A 117 -39.82 -15.77 -0.14
N LYS A 118 -38.68 -15.10 0.09
CA LYS A 118 -37.71 -15.46 1.14
C LYS A 118 -37.98 -14.74 2.46
N LYS A 119 -37.70 -15.43 3.57
CA LYS A 119 -37.72 -14.82 4.90
C LYS A 119 -36.48 -13.94 5.11
N LYS A 120 -36.57 -12.91 5.96
CA LYS A 120 -35.45 -11.98 6.26
C LYS A 120 -34.17 -12.70 6.70
N GLN A 121 -34.29 -13.80 7.45
CA GLN A 121 -33.15 -14.59 7.90
C GLN A 121 -32.43 -15.29 6.73
N GLU A 122 -33.19 -15.83 5.77
CA GLU A 122 -32.66 -16.48 4.56
C GLU A 122 -31.95 -15.46 3.66
N VAL A 123 -32.51 -14.25 3.54
CA VAL A 123 -31.89 -13.14 2.79
C VAL A 123 -30.53 -12.77 3.35
N ASN A 124 -30.41 -12.67 4.67
CA ASN A 124 -29.17 -12.26 5.34
C ASN A 124 -28.10 -13.35 5.38
N GLN A 125 -28.43 -14.60 5.04
CA GLN A 125 -27.49 -15.72 5.03
C GLN A 125 -27.15 -16.20 3.62
N SER A 126 -27.87 -15.72 2.59
CA SER A 126 -27.66 -16.13 1.21
C SER A 126 -26.41 -15.45 0.62
N PRO A 127 -25.37 -16.20 0.21
CA PRO A 127 -24.14 -15.63 -0.36
C PRO A 127 -24.39 -14.81 -1.64
N ILE A 128 -25.31 -15.28 -2.48
CA ILE A 128 -25.70 -14.59 -3.72
C ILE A 128 -26.30 -13.22 -3.40
N LEU A 129 -27.26 -13.17 -2.46
CA LEU A 129 -27.86 -11.92 -2.05
C LEU A 129 -26.80 -11.01 -1.42
N LEU A 130 -26.02 -11.48 -0.45
CA LEU A 130 -24.96 -10.67 0.18
C LEU A 130 -23.99 -10.08 -0.85
N ASN A 131 -23.62 -10.83 -1.90
CA ASN A 131 -22.80 -10.33 -3.00
C ASN A 131 -23.51 -9.24 -3.83
N LEU A 132 -24.78 -9.44 -4.22
CA LEU A 132 -25.55 -8.41 -4.93
C LEU A 132 -25.67 -7.13 -4.09
N LYS A 133 -25.98 -7.26 -2.79
CA LYS A 133 -26.05 -6.13 -1.86
C LYS A 133 -24.71 -5.42 -1.74
N PHE A 134 -23.62 -6.17 -1.65
CA PHE A 134 -22.26 -5.64 -1.62
C PHE A 134 -21.98 -4.77 -2.85
N GLN A 135 -22.26 -5.28 -4.06
CA GLN A 135 -22.07 -4.54 -5.31
C GLN A 135 -22.94 -3.26 -5.35
N MET A 136 -24.17 -3.32 -4.84
CA MET A 136 -25.04 -2.14 -4.73
C MET A 136 -24.42 -1.06 -3.83
N GLU A 137 -23.88 -1.43 -2.67
CA GLU A 137 -23.24 -0.48 -1.75
C GLU A 137 -21.94 0.11 -2.32
N CYS A 138 -21.13 -0.68 -3.03
CA CYS A 138 -19.96 -0.16 -3.75
C CYS A 138 -20.36 0.86 -4.83
N ILE A 139 -21.42 0.60 -5.60
CA ILE A 139 -21.95 1.54 -6.59
C ILE A 139 -22.48 2.81 -5.91
N LYS A 140 -23.18 2.68 -4.78
CA LYS A 140 -23.64 3.85 -3.99
C LYS A 140 -22.46 4.69 -3.51
N LEU A 141 -21.38 4.06 -3.03
CA LEU A 141 -20.15 4.75 -2.65
C LEU A 141 -19.57 5.57 -3.80
N ILE A 142 -19.51 5.02 -5.01
CA ILE A 142 -19.01 5.76 -6.18
C ILE A 142 -19.88 6.97 -6.49
N LYS A 143 -21.21 6.84 -6.37
CA LYS A 143 -22.17 7.93 -6.63
C LYS A 143 -22.05 9.09 -5.64
N VAL A 144 -21.57 8.84 -4.42
CA VAL A 144 -21.24 9.90 -3.46
C VAL A 144 -20.09 10.78 -3.96
N GLY A 145 -19.22 10.25 -4.83
CA GLY A 145 -18.22 11.00 -5.55
C GLY A 145 -16.98 11.31 -4.72
N THR A 146 -17.08 12.28 -3.80
CA THR A 146 -15.93 12.85 -3.08
C THR A 146 -16.13 12.88 -1.56
N VAL A 147 -15.03 13.10 -0.84
CA VAL A 147 -14.94 13.12 0.63
C VAL A 147 -15.69 14.28 1.28
N GLU A 148 -16.30 15.18 0.50
CA GLU A 148 -16.96 16.38 1.02
C GLU A 148 -18.12 16.06 1.98
N ASN A 149 -18.73 14.88 1.85
CA ASN A 149 -19.72 14.37 2.80
C ASN A 149 -19.17 13.19 3.63
N ILE A 150 -18.16 13.47 4.46
CA ILE A 150 -17.47 12.50 5.33
C ILE A 150 -18.48 11.63 6.13
N LYS A 151 -19.57 12.22 6.61
CA LYS A 151 -20.60 11.50 7.37
C LYS A 151 -21.30 10.44 6.52
N MET A 152 -21.72 10.82 5.31
CA MET A 152 -22.37 9.88 4.38
C MET A 152 -21.38 8.81 3.91
N LEU A 153 -20.12 9.19 3.66
CA LEU A 153 -19.05 8.27 3.29
C LEU A 153 -18.82 7.21 4.38
N LYS A 154 -18.68 7.65 5.63
CA LYS A 154 -18.54 6.76 6.80
C LYS A 154 -19.72 5.79 6.90
N ASN A 155 -20.95 6.28 6.80
CA ASN A 155 -22.14 5.44 6.90
C ASN A 155 -22.15 4.35 5.81
N ASN A 156 -21.82 4.71 4.57
CA ASN A 156 -21.78 3.75 3.46
C ASN A 156 -20.67 2.69 3.66
N PHE A 157 -19.49 3.09 4.12
CA PHE A 157 -18.43 2.15 4.45
C PHE A 157 -18.80 1.24 5.62
N GLN A 158 -19.51 1.75 6.63
CA GLN A 158 -20.03 0.93 7.73
C GLN A 158 -21.05 -0.10 7.26
N GLU A 159 -21.93 0.25 6.30
CA GLU A 159 -22.85 -0.72 5.70
C GLU A 159 -22.10 -1.80 4.91
N ILE A 160 -21.07 -1.44 4.15
CA ILE A 160 -20.18 -2.42 3.50
C ILE A 160 -19.50 -3.32 4.53
N GLY A 161 -18.96 -2.74 5.60
CA GLY A 161 -18.34 -3.48 6.71
C GLY A 161 -19.29 -4.50 7.32
N LYS A 162 -20.56 -4.13 7.57
CA LYS A 162 -21.59 -5.06 8.05
C LYS A 162 -21.82 -6.20 7.07
N ILE A 163 -21.92 -5.92 5.77
CA ILE A 163 -22.11 -6.96 4.74
C ILE A 163 -20.93 -7.92 4.76
N ILE A 164 -19.71 -7.40 4.73
CA ILE A 164 -18.45 -8.17 4.75
C ILE A 164 -18.39 -9.10 5.97
N LEU A 165 -18.70 -8.59 7.17
CA LEU A 165 -18.64 -9.37 8.40
C LEU A 165 -19.63 -10.55 8.44
N THR A 166 -20.73 -10.44 7.69
CA THR A 166 -21.78 -11.48 7.61
C THR A 166 -21.70 -12.35 6.36
N SER A 167 -20.78 -12.06 5.43
CA SER A 167 -20.64 -12.78 4.18
C SER A 167 -19.41 -13.68 4.18
N GLN A 168 -19.17 -14.34 3.04
CA GLN A 168 -17.94 -15.07 2.78
C GLN A 168 -16.67 -14.17 2.76
N TYR A 169 -16.83 -12.84 2.82
CA TYR A 169 -15.73 -11.87 2.75
C TYR A 169 -15.11 -11.51 4.10
N LYS A 170 -15.63 -12.06 5.22
CA LYS A 170 -15.22 -11.66 6.58
C LYS A 170 -13.71 -11.64 6.81
N ASN A 171 -12.98 -12.57 6.19
CA ASN A 171 -11.52 -12.73 6.35
C ASN A 171 -10.74 -12.29 5.09
N SER A 172 -11.36 -11.49 4.22
CA SER A 172 -10.73 -11.00 2.99
C SER A 172 -9.82 -9.81 3.25
N GLU A 173 -8.86 -9.52 2.36
CA GLU A 173 -8.04 -8.31 2.48
C GLU A 173 -8.87 -7.04 2.33
N PHE A 174 -9.98 -7.11 1.60
CA PHE A 174 -10.89 -5.99 1.45
C PHE A 174 -11.60 -5.63 2.77
N ALA A 175 -11.82 -6.61 3.65
CA ALA A 175 -12.33 -6.34 5.00
C ALA A 175 -11.36 -5.44 5.78
N ASN A 176 -10.06 -5.73 5.68
CA ASN A 176 -9.01 -4.95 6.31
C ASN A 176 -8.93 -3.53 5.73
N ASP A 177 -9.02 -3.41 4.40
CA ASP A 177 -9.06 -2.12 3.71
C ASP A 177 -10.22 -1.24 4.19
N VAL A 178 -11.42 -1.82 4.31
CA VAL A 178 -12.63 -1.10 4.76
C VAL A 178 -12.49 -0.63 6.20
N ASN A 179 -12.00 -1.50 7.10
CA ASN A 179 -11.78 -1.12 8.50
C ASN A 179 -10.74 0.00 8.62
N GLY A 180 -9.60 -0.14 7.94
CA GLY A 180 -8.56 0.89 7.89
C GLY A 180 -9.07 2.24 7.37
N PHE A 181 -9.92 2.20 6.34
CA PHE A 181 -10.54 3.41 5.81
C PHE A 181 -11.47 4.07 6.84
N ILE A 182 -12.33 3.30 7.51
CA ILE A 182 -13.22 3.81 8.57
C ILE A 182 -12.42 4.46 9.70
N GLU A 183 -11.38 3.79 10.18
CA GLU A 183 -10.47 4.32 11.23
C GLU A 183 -9.82 5.63 10.78
N SER A 184 -9.32 5.69 9.54
CA SER A 184 -8.70 6.92 9.00
C SER A 184 -9.67 8.12 8.94
N ILE A 185 -10.95 7.87 8.68
CA ILE A 185 -11.98 8.92 8.72
C ILE A 185 -12.22 9.40 10.14
N GLU A 186 -12.21 8.48 11.11
CA GLU A 186 -12.43 8.81 12.52
C GLU A 186 -11.29 9.67 13.06
N MET A 187 -10.04 9.35 12.73
CA MET A 187 -8.86 10.12 13.15
C MET A 187 -8.84 11.54 12.57
N LYS A 188 -9.34 11.75 11.34
CA LYS A 188 -9.38 13.09 10.70
C LYS A 188 -10.30 14.10 11.39
N LYS A 189 -11.13 13.69 12.37
CA LYS A 189 -11.99 14.61 13.13
C LYS A 189 -11.25 15.35 14.24
N GLU A 190 -10.12 14.84 14.69
CA GLU A 190 -9.28 15.50 15.67
C GLU A 190 -8.27 16.38 14.92
N THR A 191 -8.07 17.62 15.40
CA THR A 191 -6.98 18.46 14.90
C THR A 191 -5.68 17.72 15.19
N VAL A 192 -5.08 17.20 14.13
CA VAL A 192 -3.79 16.49 14.19
C VAL A 192 -2.75 17.48 14.69
N ASP A 193 -2.32 17.33 15.94
CA ASP A 193 -1.18 18.09 16.46
C ASP A 193 0.08 17.62 15.73
N GLU A 194 0.52 18.41 14.76
CA GLU A 194 1.64 18.10 13.89
C GLU A 194 2.96 17.93 14.68
N SER A 195 3.06 18.51 15.88
CA SER A 195 4.22 18.35 16.76
C SER A 195 4.37 16.91 17.30
N HIS A 196 3.38 16.05 17.09
CA HIS A 196 3.37 14.66 17.53
C HIS A 196 3.95 13.68 16.50
N TYR A 197 4.26 14.16 15.29
CA TYR A 197 4.69 13.31 14.19
C TYR A 197 6.13 13.58 13.78
N GLN A 198 6.82 12.50 13.40
CA GLN A 198 8.14 12.58 12.80
C GLN A 198 8.20 11.68 11.57
N ALA A 199 8.70 12.23 10.46
CA ALA A 199 9.01 11.43 9.28
C ALA A 199 10.45 10.93 9.38
N ILE A 200 10.69 9.65 9.11
CA ILE A 200 11.98 8.97 9.28
C ILE A 200 12.25 8.03 8.10
N ILE A 201 13.49 7.99 7.61
CA ILE A 201 13.99 6.87 6.80
C ILE A 201 14.73 5.90 7.72
N THR A 202 14.17 4.72 7.92
CA THR A 202 14.61 3.73 8.90
C THR A 202 14.98 2.40 8.23
N ASP A 203 15.86 1.67 8.89
CA ASP A 203 16.16 0.25 8.68
C ASP A 203 16.10 -0.50 10.03
N ASP A 204 15.42 0.07 11.02
CA ASP A 204 15.20 -0.56 12.31
C ASP A 204 14.48 -1.91 12.13
N PRO A 205 14.96 -2.99 12.75
CA PRO A 205 14.40 -4.32 12.55
C PRO A 205 12.94 -4.42 13.00
N ILE A 206 12.51 -3.69 14.03
CA ILE A 206 11.14 -3.72 14.53
C ILE A 206 10.25 -2.94 13.57
N ASP A 207 10.69 -1.76 13.13
CA ASP A 207 9.93 -0.97 12.14
C ASP A 207 9.69 -1.78 10.85
N LEU A 208 10.73 -2.45 10.34
CA LEU A 208 10.62 -3.30 9.14
C LEU A 208 9.68 -4.50 9.34
N LEU A 209 9.59 -5.04 10.57
CA LEU A 209 8.72 -6.16 10.89
C LEU A 209 7.26 -5.73 11.05
N LEU A 210 7.03 -4.56 11.65
CA LEU A 210 5.70 -4.04 11.96
C LEU A 210 5.12 -3.12 10.88
N CYS A 211 5.90 -2.77 9.84
CA CYS A 211 5.52 -1.76 8.85
C CYS A 211 4.16 -2.02 8.18
N GLY A 212 3.77 -3.29 7.99
CA GLY A 212 2.45 -3.61 7.47
C GLY A 212 1.39 -3.87 8.53
N THR A 213 1.77 -4.21 9.76
CA THR A 213 0.82 -4.47 10.86
C THR A 213 0.30 -3.16 11.45
N ASP A 214 1.19 -2.17 11.65
CA ASP A 214 0.83 -0.90 12.27
C ASP A 214 0.04 0.02 11.32
N VAL A 215 0.22 -0.17 10.02
CA VAL A 215 -0.34 0.70 8.98
C VAL A 215 -1.43 -0.03 8.20
N ALA A 216 -2.64 0.51 8.26
CA ALA A 216 -3.79 -0.06 7.58
C ALA A 216 -3.67 -0.06 6.04
N GLY A 217 -4.39 -0.97 5.38
CA GLY A 217 -4.38 -1.14 3.92
C GLY A 217 -3.17 -1.91 3.37
N SER A 218 -2.25 -2.33 4.24
CA SER A 218 -1.13 -3.21 3.89
C SER A 218 -1.56 -4.67 3.95
N CYS A 219 -1.19 -5.44 2.93
CA CYS A 219 -1.33 -6.91 2.91
C CYS A 219 -0.13 -7.65 3.54
N GLN A 220 0.95 -6.93 3.89
CA GLN A 220 2.20 -7.49 4.44
C GLN A 220 2.23 -7.40 5.98
N ARG A 221 1.28 -8.04 6.67
CA ARG A 221 1.08 -7.88 8.13
C ARG A 221 1.38 -9.15 8.90
N LEU A 222 1.91 -9.09 10.12
CA LEU A 222 2.24 -10.32 10.87
C LEU A 222 1.03 -11.23 11.14
N ASP A 223 -0.16 -10.65 11.29
CA ASP A 223 -1.41 -11.35 11.55
C ASP A 223 -2.18 -11.74 10.28
N GLY A 224 -1.63 -11.42 9.09
CA GLY A 224 -2.22 -11.72 7.80
C GLY A 224 -2.01 -13.17 7.33
N GLY A 225 -2.46 -13.46 6.10
CA GLY A 225 -2.22 -14.76 5.47
C GLY A 225 -0.75 -14.96 5.07
N ALA A 226 -0.18 -16.12 5.40
CA ALA A 226 1.23 -16.45 5.10
C ALA A 226 1.61 -16.31 3.60
N ASN A 227 0.65 -16.52 2.69
CA ASN A 227 0.85 -16.34 1.26
C ASN A 227 1.18 -14.90 0.86
N LEU A 228 0.67 -13.93 1.61
CA LEU A 228 0.91 -12.51 1.40
C LEU A 228 2.18 -12.09 2.16
N ASN A 229 2.29 -12.45 3.43
CA ASN A 229 3.33 -11.96 4.34
C ASN A 229 4.74 -12.48 4.07
N LYS A 230 4.90 -13.56 3.29
CA LYS A 230 6.23 -14.06 2.92
C LYS A 230 7.09 -13.00 2.21
N GLY A 231 6.47 -12.01 1.57
CA GLY A 231 7.16 -10.89 0.95
C GLY A 231 7.86 -9.95 1.96
N LEU A 232 7.41 -9.92 3.21
CA LEU A 232 8.03 -9.18 4.32
C LEU A 232 9.48 -9.61 4.55
N LEU A 233 9.82 -10.87 4.25
CA LEU A 233 11.18 -11.40 4.41
C LEU A 233 12.21 -10.59 3.59
N GLY A 234 11.84 -10.09 2.41
CA GLY A 234 12.67 -9.19 1.62
C GLY A 234 12.90 -7.86 2.32
N TYR A 235 11.87 -7.31 2.97
CA TYR A 235 12.00 -6.09 3.76
C TYR A 235 12.90 -6.30 4.97
N LEU A 236 12.85 -7.46 5.62
CA LEU A 236 13.66 -7.79 6.80
C LEU A 236 15.12 -8.07 6.46
N MET A 237 15.41 -8.76 5.35
CA MET A 237 16.76 -9.30 5.12
C MET A 237 17.56 -8.60 4.04
N ASP A 238 16.93 -7.90 3.11
CA ASP A 238 17.63 -7.30 1.97
C ASP A 238 17.89 -5.80 2.17
N GLY A 239 19.16 -5.43 2.35
CA GLY A 239 19.61 -4.05 2.54
C GLY A 239 19.34 -3.11 1.36
N LYS A 240 18.93 -3.59 0.18
CA LYS A 240 18.46 -2.69 -0.90
C LYS A 240 17.13 -2.03 -0.55
N ASN A 241 16.37 -2.59 0.39
CA ASN A 241 15.11 -2.05 0.87
C ASN A 241 15.36 -1.13 2.08
N ARG A 242 14.69 0.02 2.13
CA ARG A 242 14.56 0.85 3.33
C ARG A 242 13.13 1.32 3.49
N LEU A 243 12.78 1.74 4.69
CA LEU A 243 11.42 2.14 5.02
C LEU A 243 11.39 3.64 5.28
N LEU A 244 10.51 4.35 4.58
CA LEU A 244 10.05 5.68 4.99
C LEU A 244 8.85 5.47 5.91
N VAL A 245 8.86 6.10 7.08
CA VAL A 245 7.74 6.07 8.02
C VAL A 245 7.38 7.45 8.50
N ILE A 246 6.13 7.60 8.92
CA ILE A 246 5.74 8.62 9.90
C ILE A 246 5.38 7.88 11.18
N LYS A 247 5.99 8.31 12.28
CA LYS A 247 5.72 7.79 13.62
C LYS A 247 5.03 8.83 14.49
N GLU A 248 4.16 8.35 15.37
CA GLU A 248 3.64 9.10 16.51
C GLU A 248 4.63 9.12 17.68
N LYS A 249 4.37 9.96 18.70
CA LYS A 249 5.15 10.04 19.95
C LYS A 249 5.34 8.69 20.69
N ASN A 250 4.44 7.73 20.49
CA ASN A 250 4.50 6.39 21.07
C ASN A 250 5.29 5.39 20.21
N GLU A 251 6.02 5.86 19.19
CA GLU A 251 6.76 5.07 18.21
C GLU A 251 5.91 4.22 17.25
N LYS A 252 4.58 4.31 17.31
CA LYS A 252 3.70 3.61 16.38
C LYS A 252 3.81 4.21 14.97
N ILE A 253 3.92 3.34 13.96
CA ILE A 253 3.91 3.76 12.56
C ILE A 253 2.48 4.08 12.13
N VAL A 254 2.23 5.30 11.64
CA VAL A 254 0.90 5.71 11.14
C VAL A 254 0.84 5.82 9.62
N ALA A 255 2.00 5.94 8.99
CA ALA A 255 2.14 5.96 7.54
C ALA A 255 3.48 5.39 7.14
N ARG A 256 3.56 4.82 5.94
CA ARG A 256 4.80 4.29 5.40
C ARG A 256 4.89 4.35 3.88
N CYS A 257 6.10 4.16 3.40
CA CYS A 257 6.42 3.82 2.02
C CYS A 257 7.72 2.99 1.99
N MET A 258 7.81 2.00 1.12
CA MET A 258 9.07 1.29 0.89
C MET A 258 9.91 2.04 -0.13
N LEU A 259 11.19 2.23 0.19
CA LEU A 259 12.21 2.66 -0.74
C LEU A 259 13.05 1.47 -1.18
N LYS A 260 13.36 1.42 -2.47
CA LYS A 260 14.19 0.37 -3.05
C LYS A 260 15.29 1.00 -3.88
N LEU A 261 16.52 0.61 -3.61
CA LEU A 261 17.62 0.87 -4.52
C LEU A 261 17.56 -0.20 -5.62
N LEU A 262 17.36 0.21 -6.87
CA LEU A 262 17.21 -0.67 -8.03
C LEU A 262 18.27 -0.32 -9.10
N TRP A 263 18.37 -1.13 -10.16
CA TRP A 263 19.36 -0.98 -11.23
C TRP A 263 18.67 -0.69 -12.57
N ASP A 264 19.03 0.38 -13.29
CA ASP A 264 18.40 0.71 -14.59
C ASP A 264 19.13 0.12 -15.82
N GLY A 265 20.22 -0.61 -15.58
CA GLY A 265 21.14 -1.09 -16.61
C GLY A 265 22.51 -0.39 -16.59
N GLU A 266 22.56 0.86 -16.12
CA GLU A 266 23.75 1.72 -16.13
C GLU A 266 24.13 2.28 -14.74
N GLN A 267 23.13 2.59 -13.91
CA GLN A 267 23.28 3.24 -12.62
C GLN A 267 22.22 2.78 -11.61
N PRO A 268 22.47 2.98 -10.29
CA PRO A 268 21.43 2.79 -9.30
C PRO A 268 20.35 3.86 -9.40
N VAL A 269 19.12 3.48 -9.09
CA VAL A 269 17.93 4.34 -9.08
C VAL A 269 17.19 4.13 -7.77
N LEU A 270 16.73 5.22 -7.16
CA LEU A 270 15.85 5.14 -5.99
C LEU A 270 14.41 5.00 -6.48
N TYR A 271 13.79 3.87 -6.18
CA TYR A 271 12.38 3.61 -6.47
C TYR A 271 11.55 3.75 -5.19
N ARG A 272 10.50 4.57 -5.25
CA ARG A 272 9.52 4.80 -4.19
C ARG A 272 8.27 4.00 -4.49
N GLU A 273 7.95 3.02 -3.65
CA GLU A 273 6.69 2.28 -3.71
C GLU A 273 5.50 3.18 -3.29
N ASP A 274 4.29 2.65 -3.34
CA ASP A 274 3.10 3.40 -2.95
C ASP A 274 3.09 3.75 -1.46
N PHE A 275 2.38 4.83 -1.13
CA PHE A 275 2.16 5.28 0.24
C PHE A 275 1.04 4.49 0.89
N TYR A 276 1.23 4.15 2.17
CA TYR A 276 0.21 3.53 3.00
C TYR A 276 -0.01 4.35 4.27
N PRO A 277 -1.26 4.50 4.75
CA PRO A 277 -2.49 4.12 4.05
C PRO A 277 -2.74 4.99 2.80
N ASP A 278 -3.67 4.57 1.93
CA ASP A 278 -4.09 5.35 0.75
C ASP A 278 -4.74 6.71 1.10
N THR A 279 -4.95 6.99 2.39
CA THR A 279 -5.72 8.10 2.93
C THR A 279 -4.87 9.18 3.60
N LEU A 280 -3.56 9.22 3.34
CA LEU A 280 -2.64 10.22 3.90
C LEU A 280 -3.19 11.64 3.76
N THR A 281 -2.89 12.48 4.77
CA THR A 281 -3.05 13.93 4.60
C THR A 281 -1.97 14.46 3.65
N LYS A 282 -2.21 15.63 3.05
CA LYS A 282 -1.21 16.29 2.19
C LYS A 282 0.12 16.47 2.92
N LEU A 283 0.09 16.93 4.18
CA LEU A 283 1.30 17.12 4.98
C LEU A 283 2.08 15.82 5.19
N GLN A 284 1.40 14.72 5.51
CA GLN A 284 2.04 13.41 5.66
C GLN A 284 2.69 12.96 4.35
N ARG A 285 1.99 13.11 3.22
CA ARG A 285 2.53 12.80 1.89
C ARG A 285 3.76 13.67 1.60
N ASP A 286 3.65 14.98 1.75
CA ASP A 286 4.72 15.94 1.50
C ASP A 286 5.97 15.64 2.36
N ALA A 287 5.79 15.25 3.63
CA ALA A 287 6.90 14.88 4.51
C ALA A 287 7.65 13.62 4.02
N LEU A 288 6.92 12.57 3.62
CA LEU A 288 7.52 11.36 3.06
C LEU A 288 8.19 11.63 1.71
N GLU A 289 7.57 12.44 0.86
CA GLU A 289 8.15 12.86 -0.43
C GLU A 289 9.42 13.69 -0.26
N HIS A 290 9.41 14.62 0.69
CA HIS A 290 10.56 15.45 0.99
C HIS A 290 11.76 14.58 1.40
N LEU A 291 11.55 13.59 2.27
CA LEU A 291 12.62 12.65 2.65
C LEU A 291 13.12 11.81 1.47
N ALA A 292 12.22 11.31 0.61
CA ALA A 292 12.62 10.55 -0.58
C ALA A 292 13.48 11.41 -1.54
N LYS A 293 13.06 12.66 -1.79
CA LYS A 293 13.80 13.63 -2.62
C LYS A 293 15.15 14.02 -1.99
N LYS A 294 15.17 14.28 -0.68
CA LYS A 294 16.40 14.56 0.07
C LYS A 294 17.39 13.42 -0.05
N LEU A 295 16.92 12.16 0.07
CA LEU A 295 17.75 10.99 -0.07
C LEU A 295 18.26 10.80 -1.50
N SER A 296 17.42 10.97 -2.53
CA SER A 296 17.86 10.84 -3.92
C SER A 296 18.97 11.84 -4.28
N VAL A 297 18.83 13.10 -3.83
CA VAL A 297 19.86 14.14 -3.97
C VAL A 297 21.14 13.74 -3.22
N LYS A 298 21.03 13.27 -1.98
CA LYS A 298 22.19 12.84 -1.16
C LYS A 298 22.96 11.69 -1.81
N LEU A 299 22.25 10.72 -2.39
CA LEU A 299 22.84 9.58 -3.08
C LEU A 299 23.34 9.94 -4.50
N ASN A 300 22.88 11.07 -5.04
CA ASN A 300 23.06 11.47 -6.43
C ASN A 300 22.58 10.35 -7.37
N VAL A 301 21.30 10.00 -7.26
CA VAL A 301 20.61 9.00 -8.08
C VAL A 301 19.21 9.51 -8.48
N PRO A 302 18.65 9.07 -9.62
CA PRO A 302 17.27 9.40 -9.99
C PRO A 302 16.26 8.89 -8.97
N LEU A 303 15.15 9.63 -8.79
CA LEU A 303 14.00 9.21 -8.00
C LEU A 303 12.83 8.86 -8.91
N THR A 304 12.29 7.64 -8.74
CA THR A 304 11.22 7.10 -9.58
C THR A 304 10.09 6.47 -8.77
N ASN A 305 8.91 6.32 -9.39
CA ASN A 305 7.77 5.55 -8.86
C ASN A 305 6.94 4.90 -9.99
N SER A 306 5.77 4.35 -9.64
CA SER A 306 4.80 3.75 -10.58
C SER A 306 3.85 4.76 -11.24
N SER A 307 3.58 5.91 -10.62
CA SER A 307 2.34 6.66 -10.84
C SER A 307 2.51 8.12 -11.27
N GLU A 308 3.55 8.81 -10.82
CA GLU A 308 3.70 10.27 -10.95
C GLU A 308 4.97 10.67 -11.71
N GLY A 309 4.91 11.80 -12.42
CA GLY A 309 6.06 12.34 -13.16
C GLY A 309 6.13 11.90 -14.62
N ALA A 310 7.25 12.22 -15.27
CA ALA A 310 7.49 11.90 -16.67
C ALA A 310 7.96 10.44 -16.82
N PRO A 311 7.73 9.76 -17.95
CA PRO A 311 8.30 8.43 -18.18
C PRO A 311 9.83 8.44 -17.98
N TYR A 312 10.36 7.54 -17.16
CA TYR A 312 11.81 7.42 -16.93
C TYR A 312 12.54 6.86 -18.17
N GLY A 313 11.84 6.05 -18.98
CA GLY A 313 12.34 5.53 -20.25
C GLY A 313 13.23 4.28 -20.14
N ARG A 314 13.56 3.83 -18.92
CA ARG A 314 14.32 2.59 -18.67
C ARG A 314 13.57 1.66 -17.73
N LYS A 315 13.86 0.36 -17.88
CA LYS A 315 13.37 -0.67 -16.96
C LYS A 315 14.22 -0.65 -15.69
N LEU A 316 13.59 -0.92 -14.55
CA LEU A 316 14.31 -1.03 -13.27
C LEU A 316 14.36 -2.49 -12.86
N HIS A 317 15.55 -2.95 -12.46
CA HIS A 317 15.82 -4.34 -12.17
C HIS A 317 16.22 -4.53 -10.70
N SER A 318 15.60 -5.52 -10.07
CA SER A 318 16.11 -6.13 -8.86
C SER A 318 16.80 -7.44 -9.25
N LEU A 319 18.08 -7.58 -8.89
CA LEU A 319 18.95 -8.64 -9.39
C LEU A 319 19.06 -9.82 -8.42
N GLY A 320 18.11 -9.91 -7.50
CA GLY A 320 18.07 -10.91 -6.44
C GLY A 320 18.55 -10.38 -5.09
N GLY A 321 18.29 -11.14 -4.04
CA GLY A 321 18.63 -10.79 -2.66
C GLY A 321 18.76 -12.01 -1.75
N PRO A 322 19.11 -11.80 -0.48
CA PRO A 322 19.29 -12.88 0.49
C PRO A 322 17.96 -13.53 0.92
N ALA A 323 16.82 -12.90 0.64
CA ALA A 323 15.50 -13.40 0.99
C ALA A 323 14.90 -14.28 -0.13
N PRO A 324 14.16 -15.35 0.21
CA PRO A 324 13.51 -16.22 -0.78
C PRO A 324 12.31 -15.55 -1.48
N TYR A 325 11.72 -14.54 -0.84
CA TYR A 325 10.58 -13.79 -1.36
C TYR A 325 10.71 -12.32 -0.98
N GLU A 326 10.24 -11.45 -1.87
CA GLU A 326 10.15 -10.02 -1.66
C GLU A 326 8.84 -9.51 -2.24
N TYR A 327 8.18 -8.58 -1.57
CA TYR A 327 7.02 -7.89 -2.15
C TYR A 327 7.44 -6.57 -2.82
N THR A 328 6.78 -6.21 -3.92
CA THR A 328 6.93 -4.92 -4.61
C THR A 328 5.60 -4.55 -5.27
N ASP A 329 5.10 -3.34 -5.03
CA ASP A 329 3.86 -2.88 -5.68
C ASP A 329 4.15 -2.68 -7.18
N GLY A 330 5.25 -2.01 -7.51
CA GLY A 330 5.69 -1.79 -8.89
C GLY A 330 6.02 -3.05 -9.70
N GLY A 331 6.43 -4.14 -9.03
CA GLY A 331 6.70 -5.43 -9.68
C GLY A 331 5.50 -6.38 -9.73
N GLY A 332 4.32 -5.98 -9.24
CA GLY A 332 3.10 -6.81 -9.29
C GLY A 332 2.98 -7.83 -8.15
N GLY A 333 3.51 -7.53 -6.97
CA GLY A 333 3.32 -8.30 -5.75
C GLY A 333 4.53 -9.14 -5.35
N VAL A 334 4.30 -10.40 -4.94
CA VAL A 334 5.35 -11.27 -4.38
C VAL A 334 6.26 -11.85 -5.47
N GLN A 335 7.55 -11.55 -5.35
CA GLN A 335 8.61 -11.95 -6.27
C GLN A 335 9.51 -13.00 -5.63
N LYS A 336 9.90 -14.01 -6.41
CA LYS A 336 10.78 -15.08 -5.95
C LYS A 336 12.24 -14.63 -5.99
N ASN A 337 12.99 -14.97 -4.95
CA ASN A 337 14.42 -14.64 -4.76
C ASN A 337 14.74 -13.15 -4.86
N GLY A 338 13.72 -12.27 -4.74
CA GLY A 338 13.87 -10.83 -4.97
C GLY A 338 14.29 -10.46 -6.39
N ILE A 339 14.03 -11.30 -7.40
CA ILE A 339 14.33 -11.00 -8.81
C ILE A 339 13.06 -10.54 -9.51
N TYR A 340 13.08 -9.33 -10.06
CA TYR A 340 11.95 -8.78 -10.81
C TYR A 340 12.39 -7.57 -11.64
N THR A 341 11.49 -7.14 -12.53
CA THR A 341 11.66 -5.94 -13.35
C THR A 341 10.40 -5.08 -13.23
N ILE A 342 10.61 -3.77 -13.04
CA ILE A 342 9.56 -2.77 -13.08
C ILE A 342 9.62 -2.10 -14.45
N GLU A 343 8.51 -2.14 -15.17
CA GLU A 343 8.34 -1.48 -16.46
C GLU A 343 7.54 -0.18 -16.28
N GLY A 344 7.81 0.80 -17.15
CA GLY A 344 7.03 2.04 -17.16
C GLY A 344 7.21 2.93 -15.91
N ALA A 345 8.33 2.78 -15.18
CA ALA A 345 8.65 3.68 -14.08
C ALA A 345 8.64 5.15 -14.54
N LYS A 346 8.21 6.04 -13.66
CA LYS A 346 8.16 7.48 -13.90
C LYS A 346 9.14 8.20 -13.00
N GLN A 347 9.82 9.21 -13.54
CA GLN A 347 10.79 10.03 -12.83
C GLN A 347 10.10 11.24 -12.21
N ILE A 348 10.34 11.43 -10.92
CA ILE A 348 9.78 12.52 -10.12
C ILE A 348 10.82 13.62 -9.87
N LEU A 349 12.11 13.27 -9.88
CA LEU A 349 13.24 14.19 -9.72
C LEU A 349 14.40 13.80 -10.64
#